data_AF-A0A1Y2L8H7-F1
#
_entry.id   AF-A0A1Y2L8H7-F1
#
_cell.length_a   1.000
_cell.length_b   1.000
_cell.length_c   1.000
_cell.angle_alpha   90.00
_cell.angle_beta   90.00
_cell.angle_gamma   90.00
#
_symmetry.space_group_name_H-M   'P 1'
#
loop_
_entity.id
_entity.type
_entity.pdbx_description
1 polymer ?
#
loop_
_entity_poly.entity_id
_entity_poly.type
_entity_poly.pdbx_seq_one_letter_code
_entity_poly.pdbx_strand_id
1 'polypeptide(L)' 'MTGQITITRFDAGQLESRLGDFGAMLHACVHDGASIGFIDPFGMDEAVAFWRDMVLPAMRGGKRDLFVAL' A
#
# COMPACT_ATOMS: atom_id res chain seq x y z
N MET A 1 3.55 26.75 4.05
CA MET A 1 4.29 25.91 5.01
C MET A 1 4.97 24.83 4.19
N THR A 2 6.30 24.86 4.06
CA THR A 2 7.05 23.76 3.42
C THR A 2 7.22 22.66 4.47
N GLY A 3 6.37 21.64 4.41
CA GLY A 3 6.53 20.44 5.24
C GLY A 3 7.73 19.64 4.74
N GLN A 4 8.60 19.23 5.65
CA GLN A 4 9.67 18.29 5.31
C GLN A 4 9.06 16.90 5.15
N ILE A 5 9.23 16.30 3.97
CA ILE A 5 8.80 14.92 3.69
C ILE A 5 10.03 14.03 3.80
N THR A 6 9.92 12.93 4.55
CA THR A 6 10.98 11.93 4.62
C THR A 6 10.56 10.69 3.85
N ILE A 7 11.33 10.33 2.82
CA ILE A 7 11.15 9.08 2.09
C ILE A 7 11.99 8.00 2.75
N THR A 8 11.37 6.90 3.14
CA THR A 8 12.04 5.75 3.73
C THR A 8 11.68 4.46 3.03
N ARG A 9 12.60 3.50 3.04
CA ARG A 9 12.36 2.14 2.55
C ARG A 9 11.73 1.32 3.69
N PHE A 10 10.60 0.69 3.42
CA PHE A 10 9.99 -0.26 4.34
C PHE A 10 10.43 -1.68 4.05
N ASP A 11 10.69 -2.45 5.10
CA ASP A 11 10.76 -3.91 5.03
C ASP A 11 9.38 -4.57 5.10
N ALA A 12 9.35 -5.89 4.96
CA ALA A 12 8.11 -6.67 4.96
C ALA A 12 7.37 -6.62 6.31
N GLY A 13 8.08 -6.60 7.44
CA GLY A 13 7.45 -6.54 8.77
C GLY A 13 6.81 -5.18 9.03
N GLN A 14 7.45 -4.10 8.54
CA GLN A 14 6.89 -2.76 8.61
C GLN A 14 5.60 -2.63 7.78
N LEU A 15 5.56 -3.19 6.56
CA LEU A 15 4.32 -3.27 5.78
C LEU A 15 3.24 -4.12 6.50
N GLU A 16 3.59 -5.31 6.99
CA GLU A 16 2.66 -6.22 7.64
C GLU A 16 1.97 -5.58 8.87
N SER A 17 2.73 -4.82 9.66
CA SER A 17 2.19 -4.08 10.82
C SER A 17 1.23 -2.94 10.46
N ARG A 18 1.16 -2.55 9.17
CA ARG A 18 0.42 -1.37 8.68
C ARG A 18 -0.53 -1.71 7.53
N LEU A 19 -0.88 -2.98 7.34
CA LEU A 19 -1.76 -3.41 6.23
C LEU A 19 -3.09 -2.63 6.18
N GLY A 20 -3.65 -2.28 7.35
CA GLY A 20 -4.84 -1.44 7.43
C GLY A 20 -4.64 -0.05 6.83
N ASP A 21 -3.54 0.64 7.16
CA ASP A 21 -3.24 1.99 6.65
C ASP A 21 -3.03 1.98 5.13
N PHE A 22 -2.28 1.00 4.63
CA PHE A 22 -2.04 0.84 3.19
C PHE A 22 -3.31 0.43 2.43
N GLY A 23 -4.15 -0.42 3.04
CA GLY A 23 -5.47 -0.76 2.52
C GLY A 23 -6.37 0.48 2.40
N ALA A 24 -6.42 1.30 3.45
CA ALA A 24 -7.21 2.53 3.47
C ALA A 24 -6.73 3.53 2.40
N MET A 25 -5.41 3.71 2.28
CA MET A 25 -4.81 4.54 1.23
C MET A 25 -5.19 4.06 -0.17
N LEU A 26 -5.04 2.75 -0.46
CA LEU A 26 -5.36 2.20 -1.77
C LEU A 26 -6.86 2.32 -2.08
N HIS A 27 -7.72 1.99 -1.12
CA HIS A 27 -9.16 2.12 -1.25
C HIS A 27 -9.57 3.57 -1.55
N ALA A 28 -9.03 4.55 -0.80
CA ALA A 28 -9.29 5.97 -1.04
C ALA A 28 -8.85 6.40 -2.45
N CYS A 29 -7.64 6.03 -2.87
CA CYS A 29 -7.16 6.34 -4.22
C CYS A 29 -8.11 5.83 -5.32
N VAL A 30 -8.58 4.58 -5.22
CA VAL A 30 -9.48 3.99 -6.22
C VAL A 30 -10.83 4.73 -6.24
N HIS A 31 -11.43 5.00 -5.08
CA HIS A 31 -12.72 5.70 -4.98
C HIS A 31 -12.64 7.18 -5.37
N ASP A 32 -11.47 7.79 -5.23
CA ASP A 32 -11.19 9.14 -5.75
C ASP A 32 -10.90 9.14 -7.27
N GLY A 33 -11.06 8.00 -7.95
CA GLY A 33 -10.99 7.86 -9.40
C GLY A 33 -9.58 7.60 -9.95
N ALA A 34 -8.62 7.18 -9.12
CA ALA A 34 -7.29 6.85 -9.58
C ALA A 34 -7.29 5.59 -10.47
N SER A 35 -6.71 5.71 -11.68
CA SER A 35 -6.53 4.59 -12.60
C SER A 35 -5.25 3.79 -12.28
N ILE A 36 -5.31 2.95 -11.25
CA ILE A 36 -4.17 2.18 -10.71
C ILE A 36 -4.37 0.65 -10.73
N GLY A 37 -5.18 0.16 -11.67
CA GLY A 37 -5.34 -1.28 -11.93
C GLY A 37 -6.48 -1.96 -11.15
N PHE A 38 -7.38 -1.18 -10.56
CA PHE A 38 -8.58 -1.66 -9.87
C PHE A 38 -9.83 -1.01 -10.50
N ILE A 39 -10.98 -1.67 -10.39
CA ILE A 39 -12.26 -1.22 -10.92
C ILE A 39 -13.33 -1.31 -9.83
N ASP A 40 -14.33 -0.45 -9.90
CA ASP A 40 -15.45 -0.51 -8.98
C ASP A 40 -16.41 -1.67 -9.29
N PRO A 41 -17.04 -2.29 -8.26
CA PRO A 41 -16.86 -1.99 -6.83
C PRO A 41 -15.54 -2.57 -6.27
N PHE A 42 -14.85 -1.82 -5.42
CA PHE A 42 -13.57 -2.24 -4.81
C PHE A 42 -13.63 -2.14 -3.28
N GLY A 43 -13.72 -3.27 -2.57
CA GLY A 43 -13.89 -3.27 -1.13
C GLY A 43 -12.61 -2.97 -0.32
N MET A 44 -12.79 -2.52 0.93
CA MET A 44 -11.67 -2.34 1.87
C MET A 44 -10.90 -3.65 2.13
N ASP A 45 -11.62 -4.77 2.24
CA ASP A 45 -11.00 -6.09 2.43
C ASP A 45 -10.14 -6.50 1.23
N GLU A 46 -10.56 -6.15 0.00
CA GLU A 46 -9.80 -6.38 -1.22
C GLU A 46 -8.54 -5.51 -1.27
N ALA A 47 -8.65 -4.25 -0.84
CA ALA A 47 -7.51 -3.35 -0.73
C ALA A 47 -6.45 -3.88 0.24
N VAL A 48 -6.87 -4.35 1.42
CA VAL A 48 -5.96 -4.99 2.40
C VAL A 48 -5.40 -6.30 1.84
N ALA A 49 -6.23 -7.12 1.19
CA ALA A 49 -5.82 -8.39 0.59
C ALA A 49 -4.75 -8.20 -0.49
N PHE A 50 -4.82 -7.15 -1.32
CA PHE A 50 -3.77 -6.84 -2.29
C PHE A 50 -2.40 -6.68 -1.61
N TRP A 51 -2.32 -5.89 -0.54
CA TRP A 51 -1.06 -5.69 0.18
C TRP A 51 -0.58 -6.98 0.87
N ARG A 52 -1.50 -7.71 1.52
CA ARG A 52 -1.20 -8.94 2.27
C ARG A 52 -0.78 -10.09 1.35
N ASP A 53 -1.47 -10.29 0.24
CA ASP A 53 -1.39 -11.51 -0.55
C ASP A 53 -0.50 -11.35 -1.79
N MET A 54 -0.30 -10.12 -2.28
CA MET A 54 0.52 -9.86 -3.48
C MET A 54 1.81 -9.11 -3.15
N VAL A 55 1.73 -8.01 -2.39
CA VAL A 55 2.89 -7.15 -2.14
C VAL A 55 3.80 -7.76 -1.09
N LEU A 56 3.26 -8.14 0.06
CA LEU A 56 4.02 -8.66 1.20
C LEU A 56 4.82 -9.93 0.86
N PRO A 57 4.29 -10.95 0.16
CA PRO A 57 5.08 -12.14 -0.20
C PRO A 57 6.20 -11.80 -1.19
N ALA A 58 5.98 -10.86 -2.11
CA ALA A 58 7.01 -10.42 -3.04
C ALA A 58 8.14 -9.64 -2.35
N MET A 59 7.82 -8.85 -1.32
CA MET A 59 8.82 -8.20 -0.47
C MET A 59 9.64 -9.23 0.32
N ARG A 60 8.97 -10.19 0.97
CA ARG A 60 9.64 -11.30 1.69
C ARG A 60 10.55 -12.12 0.77
N GLY A 61 10.13 -12.32 -0.48
CA GLY A 61 10.91 -13.00 -1.51
C GLY A 61 12.01 -12.16 -2.18
N GLY A 62 12.22 -10.90 -1.76
CA GLY A 62 13.23 -10.01 -2.33
C GLY A 62 12.96 -9.57 -3.77
N LYS A 63 11.72 -9.71 -4.25
CA LYS A 63 11.31 -9.35 -5.62
C LYS A 63 10.72 -7.95 -5.73
N ARG A 64 10.53 -7.25 -4.60
CA ARG A 64 9.87 -5.96 -4.52
C ARG A 64 10.44 -5.13 -3.39
N ASP A 65 10.81 -3.90 -3.70
CA ASP A 65 11.15 -2.87 -2.73
C ASP A 65 9.95 -1.92 -2.55
N LEU A 66 9.73 -1.45 -1.32
CA LEU A 66 8.66 -0.50 -0.99
C LEU A 66 9.28 0.75 -0.37
N PHE A 67 8.89 1.91 -0.89
CA PHE A 67 9.26 3.22 -0.34
C PHE A 67 7.99 3.96 0.05
N VAL A 68 8.05 4.69 1.16
CA VAL A 68 6.94 5.51 1.67
C VAL A 68 7.42 6.88 2.09
N ALA A 69 6.53 7.85 1.96
CA ALA A 69 6.66 9.19 2.53
C ALA A 69 5.97 9.20 3.92
N LEU A 70 6.69 9.62 4.95
CA LEU A 70 6.19 9.82 6.32
C LEU A 70 6.04 11.32 6.63
#